data_AF-A0A0R0FLZ1-F1
#
_entry.id   AF-A0A0R0FLZ1-F1
#
_cell.length_a   1.000
_cell.length_b   1.000
_cell.length_c   1.000
_cell.angle_alpha   90.00
_cell.angle_beta   90.00
_cell.angle_gamma   90.00
#
_symmetry.space_group_name_H-M   'P 1'
#
loop_
_entity.id
_entity.type
_entity.pdbx_description
1 polymer ?
#
loop_
_entity_poly.entity_id
_entity_poly.type
_entity_poly.pdbx_seq_one_letter_code
_entity_poly.pdbx_strand_id
1 'polypeptide(L)'
;MAGQSNHDLSLFSAEELEFIAEDEIVDIVPNLKMSALNFISGDFGPFTPQIVTQVPLWLATALKKRGKCSICPPQWMSVEKLSQVLEAERDSQEMSDQLPFHYVEISRLLFDHARDNIPDVYMVRSLIEDIRNVRFHKVETDLEAFNGRTIAVKRQLRR
;
A
#
# COMPACT_ATOMS: atom_id res chain seq x y z
N MET A 1 13.85 17.32 -35.20
CA MET A 1 13.06 16.12 -34.86
C MET A 1 13.29 15.85 -33.39
N ALA A 2 12.29 16.15 -32.54
CA ALA A 2 12.39 15.95 -31.11
C ALA A 2 12.43 14.45 -30.82
N GLY A 3 13.48 14.00 -30.16
CA GLY A 3 13.57 12.63 -29.66
C GLY A 3 12.43 12.39 -28.69
N GLN A 4 11.52 11.48 -29.05
CA GLN A 4 10.57 10.91 -28.12
C GLN A 4 11.41 10.15 -27.09
N SER A 5 11.57 10.73 -25.91
CA SER A 5 12.13 10.03 -24.75
C SER A 5 11.15 8.93 -24.37
N ASN A 6 11.51 7.67 -24.63
CA ASN A 6 10.72 6.50 -24.23
C ASN A 6 10.40 6.61 -22.73
N HIS A 7 9.11 6.61 -22.41
CA HIS A 7 8.58 6.80 -21.06
C HIS A 7 8.59 5.48 -20.24
N ASP A 8 9.38 4.48 -20.63
CA ASP A 8 9.43 3.13 -20.05
C ASP A 8 10.61 2.98 -19.09
N LEU A 9 10.57 3.69 -17.96
CA LEU A 9 11.51 3.46 -16.84
C LEU A 9 10.79 3.01 -15.56
N SER A 10 9.58 2.46 -15.67
CA SER A 10 9.00 1.70 -14.57
C SER A 10 9.37 0.23 -14.75
N LEU A 11 10.07 -0.34 -13.77
CA LEU A 11 10.46 -1.76 -13.74
C LEU A 11 9.24 -2.70 -13.72
N PHE A 12 8.10 -2.20 -13.21
CA PHE A 12 6.82 -2.89 -13.13
C PHE A 12 5.68 -1.94 -13.51
N SER A 13 4.59 -2.46 -14.07
CA SER A 13 3.35 -1.71 -14.24
C SER A 13 2.62 -1.49 -12.91
N ALA A 14 1.65 -0.58 -12.88
CA ALA A 14 0.82 -0.37 -11.69
C ALA A 14 0.00 -1.62 -11.32
N GLU A 15 -0.45 -2.37 -12.34
CA GLU A 15 -1.16 -3.63 -12.18
C GLU A 15 -0.25 -4.73 -11.64
N GLU A 16 1.02 -4.79 -12.06
CA GLU A 16 1.99 -5.75 -11.53
C GLU A 16 2.33 -5.46 -10.06
N LEU A 17 2.49 -4.19 -9.69
CA LEU A 17 2.70 -3.80 -8.28
C LEU A 17 1.49 -4.15 -7.41
N GLU A 18 0.29 -3.93 -7.92
CA GLU A 18 -0.93 -4.36 -7.24
C GLU A 18 -0.98 -5.87 -7.07
N PHE A 19 -0.71 -6.63 -8.13
CA PHE A 19 -0.68 -8.08 -8.10
C PHE A 19 0.30 -8.60 -7.04
N ILE A 20 1.48 -8.00 -6.93
CA ILE A 20 2.47 -8.35 -5.88
C ILE A 20 1.92 -8.04 -4.48
N ALA A 21 1.26 -6.90 -4.30
CA ALA A 21 0.68 -6.51 -3.02
C ALA A 21 -0.50 -7.40 -2.57
N GLU A 22 -1.13 -8.16 -3.49
CA GLU A 22 -2.24 -9.06 -3.14
C GLU A 22 -1.83 -10.24 -2.24
N ASP A 23 -0.54 -10.56 -2.15
CA ASP A 23 -0.02 -11.60 -1.27
C ASP A 23 0.07 -11.16 0.21
N GLU A 24 -0.15 -9.87 0.50
CA GLU A 24 -0.18 -9.36 1.86
C GLU A 24 -1.33 -9.98 2.67
N ILE A 25 -1.02 -10.35 3.92
CA ILE A 25 -1.99 -11.00 4.81
C ILE A 25 -2.90 -9.96 5.44
N VAL A 26 -4.20 -10.21 5.35
CA VAL A 26 -5.25 -9.37 5.96
C VAL A 26 -6.20 -10.21 6.81
N ASP A 27 -6.80 -9.55 7.78
CA ASP A 27 -7.85 -10.13 8.62
C ASP A 27 -9.21 -10.04 7.91
N ILE A 28 -9.97 -11.12 7.93
CA ILE A 28 -11.38 -11.13 7.49
C ILE A 28 -12.28 -11.70 8.57
N VAL A 29 -13.56 -11.31 8.54
CA VAL A 29 -14.65 -11.97 9.28
C VAL A 29 -15.52 -12.73 8.28
N PRO A 30 -15.43 -14.07 8.22
CA PRO A 30 -16.26 -14.88 7.33
C PRO A 30 -17.72 -14.86 7.75
N ASN A 31 -18.61 -15.02 6.77
CA ASN A 31 -20.06 -15.20 6.94
C ASN A 31 -20.51 -16.62 6.58
N LEU A 32 -19.57 -17.54 6.39
CA LEU A 32 -19.84 -18.91 6.01
C LEU A 32 -19.00 -19.89 6.83
N LYS A 33 -19.46 -21.14 6.86
CA LYS A 33 -18.73 -22.26 7.45
C LYS A 33 -18.13 -23.12 6.34
N MET A 34 -16.82 -23.26 6.32
CA MET A 34 -16.11 -24.15 5.40
C MET A 34 -14.82 -24.67 6.04
N SER A 35 -14.38 -25.85 5.63
CA SER A 35 -13.07 -26.38 6.00
C SER A 35 -11.94 -25.50 5.46
N ALA A 36 -10.72 -25.74 5.94
CA ALA A 36 -9.55 -25.12 5.37
C ALA A 36 -9.45 -25.42 3.86
N LEU A 37 -8.98 -24.44 3.11
CA LEU A 37 -8.64 -24.55 1.70
C LEU A 37 -7.14 -24.81 1.60
N ASN A 38 -6.76 -25.82 0.83
CA ASN A 38 -5.36 -26.15 0.61
C ASN A 38 -4.92 -25.63 -0.76
N PHE A 39 -4.03 -24.64 -0.79
CA PHE A 39 -3.45 -24.08 -2.01
C PHE A 39 -1.97 -24.44 -2.11
N ILE A 40 -1.38 -24.22 -3.29
CA ILE A 40 0.07 -24.43 -3.51
C ILE A 40 0.89 -23.54 -2.57
N SER A 41 0.42 -22.30 -2.34
CA SER A 41 1.09 -21.30 -1.51
C SER A 41 0.75 -21.40 -0.01
N GLY A 42 0.01 -22.43 0.42
CA GLY A 42 -0.36 -22.65 1.83
C GLY A 42 -1.83 -22.97 2.05
N ASP A 43 -2.17 -23.26 3.30
CA ASP A 43 -3.53 -23.61 3.73
C ASP A 43 -4.18 -22.43 4.46
N PHE A 44 -5.43 -22.13 4.13
CA PHE A 44 -6.18 -21.01 4.73
C PHE A 44 -7.52 -21.46 5.31
N GLY A 45 -7.84 -20.94 6.50
CA GLY A 45 -9.01 -21.36 7.28
C GLY A 45 -8.64 -22.30 8.44
N PRO A 46 -9.59 -23.04 9.01
CA PRO A 46 -11.00 -23.16 8.61
C PRO A 46 -11.77 -21.85 8.77
N PHE A 47 -12.77 -21.63 7.95
CA PHE A 47 -13.58 -20.42 8.00
C PHE A 47 -14.83 -20.69 8.81
N THR A 48 -15.00 -19.94 9.89
CA THR A 48 -16.17 -20.03 10.76
C THR A 48 -16.85 -18.66 10.82
N PRO A 49 -18.18 -18.59 10.74
CA PRO A 49 -18.89 -17.32 10.80
C PRO A 49 -18.52 -16.54 12.05
N GLN A 50 -18.29 -15.23 11.89
CA GLN A 50 -17.99 -14.29 12.98
C GLN A 50 -16.67 -14.56 13.73
N ILE A 51 -15.80 -15.43 13.21
CA ILE A 51 -14.45 -15.66 13.76
C ILE A 51 -13.42 -15.08 12.81
N VAL A 52 -12.58 -14.18 13.30
CA VAL A 52 -11.51 -13.56 12.52
C VAL A 52 -10.57 -14.64 11.96
N THR A 53 -10.25 -14.54 10.68
CA THR A 53 -9.35 -15.48 9.97
C THR A 53 -8.37 -14.68 9.11
N GLN A 54 -7.10 -15.07 9.13
CA GLN A 54 -6.07 -14.47 8.29
C GLN A 54 -5.98 -15.14 6.93
N VAL A 55 -5.99 -14.33 5.88
CA VAL A 55 -5.87 -14.78 4.49
C VAL A 55 -5.10 -13.76 3.66
N PRO A 56 -4.51 -14.15 2.52
CA PRO A 56 -3.97 -13.21 1.55
C PRO A 56 -5.06 -12.30 0.99
N LEU A 57 -4.69 -11.09 0.61
CA LEU A 57 -5.61 -10.07 0.10
C LEU A 57 -6.33 -10.50 -1.19
N TRP A 58 -5.70 -11.28 -2.07
CA TRP A 58 -6.38 -11.87 -3.24
C TRP A 58 -7.55 -12.77 -2.81
N LEU A 59 -7.36 -13.58 -1.76
CA LEU A 59 -8.38 -14.50 -1.26
C LEU A 59 -9.48 -13.73 -0.52
N ALA A 60 -9.10 -12.75 0.30
CA ALA A 60 -10.04 -11.85 0.96
C ALA A 60 -10.97 -11.17 -0.06
N THR A 61 -10.39 -10.61 -1.12
CA THR A 61 -11.11 -9.95 -2.22
C THR A 61 -12.04 -10.90 -2.96
N ALA A 62 -11.58 -12.12 -3.27
CA ALA A 62 -12.40 -13.12 -3.94
C ALA A 62 -13.61 -13.55 -3.09
N LEU A 63 -13.42 -13.71 -1.77
CA LEU A 63 -14.50 -14.04 -0.84
C LEU A 63 -15.47 -12.85 -0.67
N LYS A 64 -14.96 -11.62 -0.53
CA LYS A 64 -15.75 -10.39 -0.41
C LYS A 64 -16.65 -10.16 -1.63
N LYS A 65 -16.12 -10.32 -2.85
CA LYS A 65 -16.89 -10.23 -4.11
C LYS A 65 -18.07 -11.21 -4.18
N ARG A 66 -18.00 -12.33 -3.45
CA ARG A 66 -19.06 -13.34 -3.34
C ARG A 66 -19.98 -13.15 -2.12
N GLY A 67 -19.82 -12.05 -1.37
CA GLY A 67 -20.58 -11.78 -0.13
C GLY A 67 -20.27 -12.75 1.00
N LYS A 68 -19.07 -13.36 1.00
CA LYS A 68 -18.70 -14.46 1.90
C LYS A 68 -17.90 -14.04 3.13
N CYS A 69 -17.41 -12.80 3.17
CA CYS A 69 -16.76 -12.22 4.33
C CYS A 69 -16.91 -10.70 4.34
N SER A 70 -16.55 -10.10 5.46
CA SER A 70 -16.21 -8.69 5.58
C SER A 70 -14.70 -8.58 5.80
N ILE A 71 -14.03 -7.69 5.09
CA ILE A 71 -12.58 -7.47 5.27
C ILE A 71 -12.40 -6.50 6.43
N CYS A 72 -11.49 -6.81 7.36
CA CYS A 72 -11.12 -5.90 8.43
C CYS A 72 -10.09 -4.89 7.90
N PRO A 73 -10.33 -3.57 8.02
CA PRO A 73 -9.30 -2.59 7.69
C PRO A 73 -8.03 -2.83 8.52
N PRO A 74 -6.83 -2.76 7.90
CA PRO A 74 -5.58 -2.85 8.64
C PRO A 74 -5.48 -1.78 9.73
N GLN A 75 -4.79 -2.09 10.84
CA GLN A 75 -4.72 -1.19 12.00
C GLN A 75 -4.11 0.19 11.69
N TRP A 76 -3.19 0.27 10.72
CA TRP A 76 -2.60 1.53 10.26
C TRP A 76 -3.58 2.39 9.45
N MET A 77 -4.64 1.79 8.91
CA MET A 77 -5.63 2.43 8.03
C MET A 77 -6.79 3.06 8.83
N SER A 78 -6.44 3.80 9.90
CA SER A 78 -7.38 4.58 10.70
C SER A 78 -7.05 6.06 10.58
N VAL A 79 -8.04 6.94 10.75
CA VAL A 79 -7.84 8.40 10.68
C VAL A 79 -6.81 8.85 11.71
N GLU A 80 -6.88 8.32 12.93
CA GLU A 80 -5.96 8.65 14.02
C GLU A 80 -4.53 8.26 13.68
N LYS A 81 -4.33 7.03 13.16
CA LYS A 81 -3.00 6.53 12.82
C LYS A 81 -2.41 7.24 11.61
N LEU A 82 -3.20 7.42 10.56
CA LEU A 82 -2.73 8.14 9.37
C LEU A 82 -2.41 9.61 9.68
N SER A 83 -3.17 10.25 10.56
CA SER A 83 -2.85 11.62 11.02
C SER A 83 -1.53 11.65 11.78
N GLN A 84 -1.28 10.68 12.68
CA GLN A 84 0.01 10.57 13.39
C GLN A 84 1.18 10.34 12.42
N VAL A 85 0.98 9.50 11.40
CA VAL A 85 1.99 9.29 10.35
C VAL A 85 2.26 10.56 9.58
N LEU A 86 1.21 11.27 9.14
CA LEU A 86 1.36 12.49 8.36
C LEU A 86 2.11 13.58 9.13
N GLU A 87 1.81 13.76 10.41
CA GLU A 87 2.54 14.72 11.24
C GLU A 87 4.00 14.31 11.44
N ALA A 88 4.27 13.02 11.71
CA ALA A 88 5.65 12.53 11.79
C ALA A 88 6.43 12.71 10.47
N GLU A 89 5.75 12.54 9.33
CA GLU A 89 6.34 12.80 8.00
C GLU A 89 6.63 14.28 7.77
N ARG A 90 5.87 15.20 8.38
CA ARG A 90 6.13 16.65 8.26
C ARG A 90 7.25 17.12 9.19
N ASP A 91 7.35 16.52 10.37
CA ASP A 91 8.31 16.92 11.41
C ASP A 91 9.73 16.36 11.17
N SER A 92 9.86 15.27 10.41
CA SER A 92 11.14 14.63 10.10
C SER A 92 11.47 14.71 8.61
N GLN A 93 12.76 14.81 8.28
CA GLN A 93 13.23 14.59 6.92
C GLN A 93 13.17 13.11 6.52
N GLU A 94 13.32 12.21 7.49
CA GLU A 94 13.22 10.76 7.24
C GLU A 94 11.76 10.33 7.05
N MET A 95 11.55 9.27 6.26
CA MET A 95 10.22 8.68 6.04
C MET A 95 9.88 7.75 7.21
N SER A 96 8.63 7.80 7.66
CA SER A 96 8.14 6.97 8.77
C SER A 96 8.03 5.49 8.38
N ASP A 97 8.43 4.59 9.27
CA ASP A 97 8.32 3.13 9.12
C ASP A 97 6.95 2.58 9.59
N GLN A 98 6.03 3.47 9.99
CA GLN A 98 4.71 3.10 10.51
C GLN A 98 3.72 2.59 9.45
N LEU A 99 4.04 2.73 8.16
CA LEU A 99 3.22 2.21 7.07
C LEU A 99 3.91 1.01 6.42
N PRO A 100 3.16 -0.04 6.05
CA PRO A 100 3.72 -1.17 5.31
C PRO A 100 4.22 -0.74 3.93
N PHE A 101 5.09 -1.54 3.35
CA PHE A 101 5.73 -1.23 2.07
C PHE A 101 4.70 -1.00 0.95
N HIS A 102 3.69 -1.86 0.84
CA HIS A 102 2.62 -1.80 -0.18
C HIS A 102 1.38 -1.01 0.27
N TYR A 103 1.52 -0.02 1.16
CA TYR A 103 0.36 0.69 1.71
C TYR A 103 -0.53 1.34 0.64
N VAL A 104 0.03 1.77 -0.50
CA VAL A 104 -0.73 2.40 -1.59
C VAL A 104 -1.61 1.38 -2.30
N GLU A 105 -1.03 0.25 -2.70
CA GLU A 105 -1.71 -0.82 -3.42
C GLU A 105 -2.79 -1.48 -2.53
N ILE A 106 -2.44 -1.77 -1.27
CA ILE A 106 -3.40 -2.30 -0.29
C ILE A 106 -4.57 -1.34 -0.12
N SER A 107 -4.30 -0.03 0.02
CA SER A 107 -5.36 0.98 0.16
C SER A 107 -6.28 1.00 -1.05
N ARG A 108 -5.72 0.95 -2.27
CA ARG A 108 -6.50 0.95 -3.51
C ARG A 108 -7.44 -0.26 -3.57
N LEU A 109 -6.90 -1.47 -3.38
CA LEU A 109 -7.67 -2.72 -3.38
C LEU A 109 -8.81 -2.69 -2.34
N LEU A 110 -8.53 -2.21 -1.12
CA LEU A 110 -9.53 -2.11 -0.07
C LEU A 110 -10.60 -1.06 -0.38
N PHE A 111 -10.24 0.08 -0.97
CA PHE A 111 -11.25 1.05 -1.41
C PHE A 111 -12.14 0.54 -2.54
N ASP A 112 -11.60 -0.29 -3.43
CA ASP A 112 -12.34 -0.83 -4.59
C ASP A 112 -13.25 -2.00 -4.19
N HIS A 113 -12.91 -2.75 -3.13
CA HIS A 113 -13.58 -4.01 -2.80
C HIS A 113 -14.18 -4.09 -1.39
N ALA A 114 -13.72 -3.28 -0.45
CA ALA A 114 -14.13 -3.29 0.95
C ALA A 114 -14.42 -1.89 1.51
N ARG A 115 -14.83 -0.96 0.64
CA ARG A 115 -15.17 0.42 1.02
C ARG A 115 -16.15 0.51 2.18
N ASP A 116 -17.14 -0.38 2.21
CA ASP A 116 -18.18 -0.45 3.24
C ASP A 116 -17.65 -0.88 4.61
N ASN A 117 -16.42 -1.40 4.67
CA ASN A 117 -15.79 -1.84 5.92
C ASN A 117 -14.82 -0.81 6.51
N ILE A 118 -14.56 0.31 5.81
CA ILE A 118 -13.62 1.34 6.23
C ILE A 118 -14.38 2.53 6.84
N PRO A 119 -14.23 2.79 8.15
CA PRO A 119 -14.75 4.01 8.78
C PRO A 119 -14.11 5.26 8.17
N ASP A 120 -14.89 6.33 7.99
CA ASP A 120 -14.41 7.63 7.50
C ASP A 120 -13.58 7.55 6.20
N VAL A 121 -13.99 6.66 5.28
CA VAL A 121 -13.25 6.28 4.07
C VAL A 121 -12.73 7.46 3.23
N TYR A 122 -13.47 8.58 3.18
CA TYR A 122 -13.04 9.77 2.46
C TYR A 122 -11.85 10.46 3.14
N MET A 123 -11.86 10.56 4.46
CA MET A 123 -10.76 11.12 5.24
C MET A 123 -9.53 10.22 5.18
N VAL A 124 -9.73 8.91 5.35
CA VAL A 124 -8.67 7.90 5.21
C VAL A 124 -7.98 8.01 3.85
N ARG A 125 -8.76 8.12 2.75
CA ARG A 125 -8.22 8.32 1.40
C ARG A 125 -7.41 9.61 1.30
N SER A 126 -7.96 10.72 1.78
CA SER A 126 -7.27 12.03 1.75
C SER A 126 -5.93 11.98 2.48
N LEU A 127 -5.89 11.36 3.67
CA LEU A 127 -4.65 11.26 4.46
C LEU A 127 -3.60 10.39 3.76
N ILE A 128 -3.99 9.27 3.14
CA ILE A 128 -3.06 8.43 2.37
C ILE A 128 -2.49 9.19 1.18
N GLU A 129 -3.31 9.97 0.47
CA GLU A 129 -2.88 10.83 -0.63
C GLU A 129 -1.91 11.92 -0.16
N ASP A 130 -2.20 12.58 0.97
CA ASP A 130 -1.33 13.58 1.58
C ASP A 130 0.03 12.99 2.00
N ILE A 131 0.03 11.83 2.65
CA ILE A 131 1.27 11.12 3.04
C ILE A 131 2.09 10.78 1.79
N ARG A 132 1.44 10.26 0.73
CA ARG A 132 2.11 9.96 -0.54
C ARG A 132 2.73 11.21 -1.16
N ASN A 133 2.04 12.35 -1.12
CA ASN A 133 2.54 13.61 -1.66
C ASN A 133 3.75 14.13 -0.87
N VAL A 134 3.70 14.09 0.46
CA VAL A 134 4.84 14.46 1.33
C VAL A 134 6.04 13.58 1.04
N ARG A 135 5.83 12.26 0.97
CA ARG A 135 6.87 11.27 0.65
C ARG A 135 7.49 11.49 -0.72
N PHE A 136 6.67 11.76 -1.73
CA PHE A 136 7.14 12.06 -3.09
C PHE A 136 8.01 13.32 -3.11
N HIS A 137 7.59 14.37 -2.42
CA HIS A 137 8.34 15.62 -2.35
C HIS A 137 9.70 15.47 -1.64
N LYS A 138 9.76 14.65 -0.56
CA LYS A 138 11.03 14.31 0.10
C LYS A 138 11.99 13.62 -0.86
N VAL A 139 11.50 12.59 -1.57
CA VAL A 139 12.30 11.85 -2.56
C VAL A 139 12.81 12.77 -3.67
N GLU A 140 11.95 13.65 -4.20
CA GLU A 140 12.33 14.63 -5.21
C GLU A 140 13.44 15.56 -4.71
N THR A 141 13.28 16.12 -3.51
CA THR A 141 14.26 17.02 -2.87
C THR A 141 15.61 16.31 -2.64
N ASP A 142 15.58 15.07 -2.14
CA ASP A 142 16.78 14.28 -1.92
C ASP A 142 17.51 14.02 -3.25
N LEU A 143 16.79 13.62 -4.29
CA LEU A 143 17.36 13.37 -5.63
C LEU A 143 18.00 14.63 -6.23
N GLU A 144 17.38 15.80 -6.07
CA GLU A 144 17.96 17.08 -6.49
C GLU A 144 19.30 17.35 -5.78
N ALA A 145 19.34 17.12 -4.47
CA ALA A 145 20.56 17.27 -3.67
C ALA A 145 21.67 16.29 -4.11
N PHE A 146 21.33 15.04 -4.43
CA PHE A 146 22.27 14.06 -4.99
C PHE A 146 22.84 14.48 -6.35
N ASN A 147 21.99 15.01 -7.23
CA ASN A 147 22.42 15.48 -8.55
C ASN A 147 23.38 16.68 -8.42
N GLY A 148 23.08 17.64 -7.54
CA GLY A 148 23.95 18.78 -7.25
C GLY A 148 25.34 18.36 -6.74
N ARG A 149 25.41 17.38 -5.83
CA ARG A 149 26.68 16.82 -5.31
C ARG A 149 27.49 16.12 -6.41
N THR A 150 26.84 15.35 -7.27
CA THR A 150 27.50 14.63 -8.37
C THR A 150 28.15 15.60 -9.37
N ILE A 151 27.50 16.74 -9.64
CA ILE A 151 28.04 17.80 -10.50
C ILE A 151 29.26 18.48 -9.83
N ALA A 152 29.22 18.71 -8.51
CA ALA A 152 30.32 19.31 -7.77
C ALA A 152 31.59 18.44 -7.75
N VAL A 153 31.43 17.13 -7.53
CA VAL A 153 32.56 16.16 -7.55
C VAL A 153 33.18 16.05 -8.95
N LYS A 154 32.38 16.06 -10.01
CA LYS A 154 32.89 16.09 -11.41
C LYS A 154 33.70 17.34 -11.73
N ARG A 155 33.43 18.49 -11.09
CA ARG A 155 34.21 19.72 -11.28
C ARG A 155 35.55 19.70 -10.53
N GLN A 156 35.63 19.01 -9.39
CA GLN A 156 36.87 18.88 -8.62
C GLN A 156 37.85 17.88 -9.24
N LEU A 157 37.37 16.85 -9.93
CA LEU A 157 38.21 15.86 -10.64
C LEU A 157 38.71 16.34 -12.02
N ARG A 158 38.35 17.56 -12.45
CA ARG A 158 38.79 18.17 -13.73
C ARG A 158 39.75 19.35 -13.53
N ARG A 159 40.34 19.49 -12.34
CA ARG A 159 41.40 20.47 -12.04
C ARG A 159 42.71 19.76 -11.76
#